data_AF-A0A7L0H3Z7-F1
#
_entry.id   AF-A0A7L0H3Z7-F1
#
_cell.length_a   1.000
_cell.length_b   1.000
_cell.length_c   1.000
_cell.angle_alpha   90.00
_cell.angle_beta   90.00
_cell.angle_gamma   90.00
#
_symmetry.space_group_name_H-M   'P 1'
#
loop_
_entity.id
_entity.type
_entity.pdbx_description
1 polymer ?
#
loop_
_entity_poly.entity_id
_entity_poly.type
_entity_poly.pdbx_seq_one_letter_code
_entity_poly.pdbx_strand_id
1 'polypeptide(L)'
;EDLGMKHRLWVYSGRRGVHCWVCDDTVRKWSPALRAATVEYLSLVKVARRAGRKCWHLSRRISFPEWPHCTGSGGRVPVGGAGSAVSMISLDRRPQHRELLQGEFSKKRDSVQRWELLKGRMERTRRGPGAGKNMSCYADWEIMLQYCFPRLDINVSKSIGHLLKSPFSVHPKTGRISVPLDLQRLDQFDPFAVPTISSLCHELDMASHDGEQDGGETEPKRRVRDYKKTSLAPYVRVFEQFVEEMERARRGELLRRSGKC
;
A
#
# COMPACT_ATOMS: atom_id res chain seq x y z
N GLU A 1 5.21 5.67 -12.16
CA GLU A 1 5.22 6.22 -13.52
C GLU A 1 5.24 7.73 -13.48
N ASP A 2 4.21 8.40 -12.94
CA ASP A 2 4.07 9.86 -12.86
C ASP A 2 5.31 10.63 -12.40
N LEU A 3 5.99 10.15 -11.35
CA LEU A 3 7.12 10.82 -10.72
C LEU A 3 8.49 10.29 -11.18
N GLY A 4 8.52 9.33 -12.10
CA GLY A 4 9.76 8.74 -12.62
C GLY A 4 10.64 7.99 -11.60
N MET A 5 10.18 7.82 -10.35
CA MET A 5 10.90 7.07 -9.30
C MET A 5 11.05 5.61 -9.71
N LYS A 6 12.26 5.05 -9.67
CA LYS A 6 12.55 3.69 -10.12
C LYS A 6 12.80 2.74 -8.96
N HIS A 7 13.62 3.14 -8.00
CA HIS A 7 14.12 2.27 -6.94
C HIS A 7 13.22 2.38 -5.71
N ARG A 8 12.21 1.49 -5.64
CA ARG A 8 11.21 1.50 -4.56
C ARG A 8 11.23 0.17 -3.81
N LEU A 9 11.58 0.21 -2.53
CA LEU A 9 11.53 -0.95 -1.64
C LEU A 9 10.33 -0.82 -0.69
N TRP A 10 9.33 -1.67 -0.87
CA TRP A 10 8.21 -1.78 0.05
C TRP A 10 8.51 -2.81 1.13
N VAL A 11 8.17 -2.49 2.38
CA VAL A 11 8.53 -3.29 3.56
C VAL A 11 7.34 -3.41 4.48
N TYR A 12 7.03 -4.63 4.91
CA TYR A 12 6.04 -4.86 5.95
C TYR A 12 6.50 -4.29 7.30
N SER A 13 5.63 -3.58 8.01
CA SER A 13 5.98 -2.95 9.30
C SER A 13 6.16 -3.93 10.47
N GLY A 14 5.85 -5.22 10.26
CA GLY A 14 5.80 -6.25 11.29
C GLY A 14 4.45 -6.35 12.01
N ARG A 15 3.47 -5.50 11.67
CA ARG A 15 2.11 -5.54 12.26
C ARG A 15 0.98 -5.28 11.27
N ARG A 16 0.68 -4.01 10.97
CA ARG A 16 -0.60 -3.61 10.31
C ARG A 16 -0.46 -2.55 9.22
N GLY A 17 0.75 -2.39 8.70
CA GLY A 17 1.09 -1.34 7.75
C GLY A 17 2.34 -1.69 6.98
N VAL A 18 2.65 -0.86 5.99
CA VAL A 18 3.80 -1.00 5.11
C VAL A 18 4.53 0.33 5.02
N HIS A 19 5.84 0.27 4.80
CA HIS A 19 6.71 1.40 4.55
C HIS A 19 7.22 1.33 3.11
N CYS A 20 7.43 2.48 2.47
CA CYS A 20 8.07 2.56 1.16
C CYS A 20 9.34 3.37 1.27
N TRP A 21 10.45 2.80 0.81
CA TRP A 21 11.74 3.46 0.69
C TRP A 21 11.96 3.77 -0.79
N VAL A 22 12.05 5.06 -1.13
CA VAL A 22 12.42 5.49 -2.49
C VAL A 22 13.90 5.88 -2.47
N CYS A 23 14.71 5.15 -3.22
CA CYS A 23 16.17 5.16 -3.10
C CYS A 23 16.90 5.74 -4.31
N ASP A 24 16.18 6.27 -5.30
CA ASP A 24 16.77 7.00 -6.43
C ASP A 24 17.68 8.14 -5.95
N ASP A 25 18.86 8.29 -6.58
CA ASP A 25 19.87 9.30 -6.25
C ASP A 25 19.31 10.73 -6.22
N THR A 26 18.44 11.04 -7.16
CA THR A 26 17.78 12.35 -7.28
C THR A 26 16.77 12.55 -6.15
N VAL A 27 15.97 11.54 -5.82
CA VAL A 27 14.94 11.59 -4.77
C VAL A 27 15.57 11.75 -3.39
N ARG A 28 16.71 11.09 -3.14
CA ARG A 28 17.45 11.25 -1.88
C ARG A 28 17.85 12.70 -1.59
N LYS A 29 18.10 13.49 -2.64
CA LYS A 29 18.51 14.91 -2.58
C LYS A 29 17.34 15.88 -2.60
N TRP A 30 16.09 15.41 -2.62
CA TRP A 30 14.93 16.29 -2.64
C TRP A 30 14.83 17.16 -1.39
N SER A 31 14.51 18.43 -1.61
CA SER A 31 14.23 19.39 -0.55
C SER A 31 12.95 19.03 0.20
N PRO A 32 12.77 19.52 1.45
CA PRO A 32 11.52 19.33 2.20
C PRO A 32 10.28 19.81 1.43
N ALA A 33 10.40 20.89 0.65
CA ALA A 33 9.33 21.41 -0.19
C ALA A 33 8.91 20.42 -1.29
N LEU A 34 9.88 19.82 -1.99
CA LEU A 34 9.58 18.86 -3.06
C LEU A 34 9.00 17.55 -2.49
N ARG A 35 9.45 17.12 -1.31
CA ARG A 35 8.87 16.00 -0.57
C ARG A 35 7.42 16.30 -0.18
N ALA A 36 7.15 17.48 0.37
CA ALA A 36 5.79 17.91 0.73
C ALA A 36 4.87 17.94 -0.50
N ALA A 37 5.31 18.56 -1.60
CA ALA A 37 4.56 18.62 -2.86
C ALA A 37 4.26 17.23 -3.41
N THR A 38 5.21 16.29 -3.30
CA THR A 38 5.01 14.90 -3.70
C THR A 38 3.93 14.21 -2.87
N VAL A 39 3.95 14.37 -1.55
CA VAL A 39 2.90 13.78 -0.69
C VAL A 39 1.55 14.40 -0.98
N GLU A 40 1.48 15.71 -1.17
CA GLU A 40 0.26 16.41 -1.55
C GLU A 40 -0.29 15.91 -2.90
N TYR A 41 0.60 15.71 -3.87
CA TYR A 41 0.26 15.13 -5.17
C TYR A 41 -0.28 13.70 -5.06
N LEU A 42 0.25 12.89 -4.15
CA LEU A 42 -0.22 11.52 -3.92
C LEU A 42 -1.46 11.45 -3.01
N SER A 43 -1.74 12.49 -2.24
CA SER A 43 -2.81 12.50 -1.23
C SER A 43 -4.12 13.02 -1.81
N LEU A 44 -4.99 12.12 -2.26
CA LEU A 44 -6.35 12.48 -2.66
C LEU A 44 -7.27 12.65 -1.45
N VAL A 45 -7.11 11.79 -0.43
CA VAL A 45 -7.94 11.82 0.78
C VAL A 45 -7.28 12.70 1.84
N LYS A 46 -7.70 13.97 1.95
CA LYS A 46 -7.34 14.80 3.12
C LYS A 46 -8.18 14.41 4.32
N VAL A 47 -7.54 14.05 5.42
CA VAL A 47 -8.20 13.81 6.71
C VAL A 47 -8.62 15.15 7.30
N ALA A 48 -9.82 15.63 6.98
CA ALA A 48 -10.42 16.75 7.68
C ALA A 48 -10.94 16.29 9.05
N ARG A 49 -10.38 16.81 10.15
CA ARG A 49 -10.88 16.61 11.52
C ARG A 49 -12.13 17.46 11.84
N ARG A 50 -12.57 18.33 10.94
CA ARG A 50 -13.79 19.15 11.08
C ARG A 50 -14.71 18.94 9.89
N ALA A 51 -16.00 18.85 10.21
CA ALA A 51 -17.09 18.47 9.33
C ALA A 51 -17.14 19.26 8.01
N GLY A 52 -17.42 18.54 6.91
CA GLY A 52 -18.24 19.07 5.83
C GLY A 52 -17.58 19.45 4.51
N ARG A 53 -16.25 19.59 4.38
CA ARG A 53 -15.66 20.01 3.10
C ARG A 53 -14.36 19.26 2.79
N LYS A 54 -14.44 18.28 1.89
CA LYS A 54 -13.28 17.63 1.25
C LYS A 54 -13.33 17.96 -0.23
N CYS A 55 -12.42 18.80 -0.72
CA CYS A 55 -12.32 19.13 -2.15
C CYS A 55 -11.42 18.10 -2.83
N TRP A 56 -11.91 17.48 -3.90
CA TRP A 56 -11.19 16.48 -4.67
C TRP A 56 -10.83 17.10 -6.03
N HIS A 57 -9.55 17.22 -6.33
CA HIS A 57 -9.10 17.52 -7.69
C HIS A 57 -8.87 16.20 -8.42
N LEU A 58 -9.92 15.73 -9.09
CA LEU A 58 -9.91 14.50 -9.88
C LEU A 58 -9.48 14.83 -11.32
N SER A 59 -8.18 15.10 -11.53
CA SER A 59 -7.61 15.22 -12.89
C SER A 59 -7.01 13.89 -13.39
N ARG A 60 -7.11 12.82 -12.61
CA ARG A 60 -6.40 11.55 -12.86
C ARG A 60 -7.34 10.48 -13.42
N ARG A 61 -6.83 9.71 -14.38
CA ARG A 61 -7.34 8.36 -14.71
C ARG A 61 -7.01 7.45 -13.53
N ILE A 62 -7.88 7.44 -12.51
CA ILE A 62 -7.79 6.49 -11.41
C ILE A 62 -8.58 5.25 -11.83
N SER A 63 -7.87 4.17 -12.14
CA SER A 63 -8.48 2.86 -12.26
C SER A 63 -8.71 2.34 -10.85
N PHE A 64 -9.97 2.23 -10.45
CA PHE A 64 -10.31 1.60 -9.17
C PHE A 64 -10.48 0.09 -9.39
N PRO A 65 -10.05 -0.75 -8.44
CA PRO A 65 -10.52 -2.13 -8.40
C PRO A 65 -12.04 -2.15 -8.30
N GLU A 66 -12.69 -3.11 -8.94
CA GLU A 66 -14.13 -3.26 -8.81
C GLU A 66 -14.50 -3.64 -7.37
N TRP A 67 -15.50 -2.96 -6.82
CA TRP A 67 -16.17 -3.43 -5.61
C TRP A 67 -16.81 -4.80 -5.89
N PRO A 68 -16.67 -5.83 -5.01
CA PRO A 68 -16.27 -5.79 -3.60
C PRO A 68 -14.80 -6.17 -3.33
N HIS A 69 -13.95 -6.29 -4.36
CA HIS A 69 -12.55 -6.72 -4.18
C HIS A 69 -11.75 -5.80 -3.26
N CYS A 70 -12.14 -4.53 -3.16
CA CYS A 70 -11.52 -3.55 -2.25
C CYS A 70 -11.66 -3.89 -0.75
N THR A 71 -12.59 -4.75 -0.33
CA THR A 71 -12.79 -5.08 1.10
C THR A 71 -12.11 -6.36 1.57
N GLY A 72 -11.43 -7.08 0.67
CA GLY A 72 -10.90 -8.40 0.97
C GLY A 72 -12.02 -9.42 1.20
N SER A 73 -11.79 -10.66 0.83
CA SER A 73 -12.64 -11.80 1.16
C SER A 73 -12.74 -11.96 2.68
N GLY A 74 -13.78 -11.39 3.30
CA GLY A 74 -14.10 -11.53 4.73
C GLY A 74 -14.06 -10.25 5.58
N GLY A 75 -13.62 -9.11 5.02
CA GLY A 75 -13.76 -7.83 5.70
C GLY A 75 -15.23 -7.41 5.73
N ARG A 76 -15.86 -7.39 6.91
CA ARG A 76 -17.23 -6.88 7.08
C ARG A 76 -17.33 -5.53 6.38
N VAL A 77 -18.10 -5.52 5.30
CA VAL A 77 -18.47 -4.30 4.63
C VAL A 77 -19.11 -3.38 5.68
N PRO A 78 -18.61 -2.15 5.89
CA PRO A 78 -19.26 -1.19 6.78
C PRO A 78 -20.48 -0.58 6.05
N VAL A 79 -21.37 -1.43 5.54
CA VAL A 79 -22.64 -1.08 4.89
C VAL A 79 -23.79 -1.91 5.50
N GLY A 80 -23.48 -2.81 6.44
CA GLY A 80 -24.45 -3.74 7.04
C GLY A 80 -25.12 -3.28 8.35
N GLY A 81 -24.65 -2.22 8.99
CA GLY A 81 -25.28 -1.67 10.19
C GLY A 81 -26.11 -0.42 9.87
N ALA A 82 -27.21 -0.20 10.59
CA ALA A 82 -28.03 1.02 10.50
C ALA A 82 -27.23 2.32 10.65
N GLY A 83 -26.08 2.30 11.34
CA GLY A 83 -25.13 3.42 11.44
C GLY A 83 -24.18 3.60 10.25
N SER A 84 -24.08 2.61 9.34
CA SER A 84 -23.08 2.59 8.25
C SER A 84 -23.68 2.91 6.86
N ALA A 85 -24.99 2.68 6.68
CA ALA A 85 -25.73 3.30 5.57
C ALA A 85 -25.75 4.84 5.69
N VAL A 86 -25.73 5.36 6.92
CA VAL A 86 -25.68 6.79 7.23
C VAL A 86 -24.37 7.44 6.80
N SER A 87 -23.22 6.73 6.81
CA SER A 87 -21.93 7.32 6.40
C SER A 87 -21.76 7.42 4.89
N MET A 88 -22.32 6.48 4.13
CA MET A 88 -22.22 6.46 2.67
C MET A 88 -23.06 7.58 2.04
N ILE A 89 -24.23 7.84 2.60
CA ILE A 89 -25.17 8.87 2.15
C ILE A 89 -24.72 10.28 2.62
N SER A 90 -24.01 10.37 3.75
CA SER A 90 -23.44 11.64 4.24
C SER A 90 -22.27 12.16 3.40
N LEU A 91 -21.73 11.36 2.48
CA LEU A 91 -20.70 11.77 1.53
C LEU A 91 -21.30 12.39 0.26
N ASP A 92 -22.61 12.24 0.02
CA ASP A 92 -23.26 12.94 -1.08
C ASP A 92 -23.45 14.42 -0.71
N ARG A 93 -22.87 15.30 -1.53
CA ARG A 93 -22.95 16.75 -1.33
C ARG A 93 -24.34 17.33 -1.64
N ARG A 94 -25.27 16.53 -2.19
CA ARG A 94 -26.61 16.98 -2.58
C ARG A 94 -27.70 16.33 -1.71
N PRO A 95 -28.39 17.11 -0.85
CA PRO A 95 -29.46 16.61 0.01
C PRO A 95 -30.57 15.86 -0.74
N GLN A 96 -30.92 16.32 -1.94
CA GLN A 96 -31.97 15.74 -2.80
C GLN A 96 -31.67 14.31 -3.25
N HIS A 97 -30.39 13.94 -3.37
CA HIS A 97 -29.99 12.59 -3.77
C HIS A 97 -29.99 11.64 -2.57
N ARG A 98 -29.66 12.19 -1.39
CA ARG A 98 -29.60 11.48 -0.11
C ARG A 98 -30.96 10.91 0.29
N GLU A 99 -32.03 11.69 0.20
CA GLU A 99 -33.38 11.24 0.57
C GLU A 99 -33.88 10.10 -0.33
N LEU A 100 -33.67 10.23 -1.65
CA LEU A 100 -34.07 9.22 -2.63
C LEU A 100 -33.26 7.92 -2.48
N LEU A 101 -31.96 8.00 -2.19
CA LEU A 101 -31.13 6.84 -1.92
C LEU A 101 -31.52 6.17 -0.61
N GLN A 102 -31.86 6.94 0.43
CA GLN A 102 -32.21 6.42 1.74
C GLN A 102 -33.52 5.62 1.72
N GLY A 103 -34.51 6.07 0.95
CA GLY A 103 -35.76 5.34 0.73
C GLY A 103 -35.61 4.06 -0.10
N GLU A 104 -34.64 4.00 -1.01
CA GLU A 104 -34.39 2.82 -1.85
C GLU A 104 -33.42 1.82 -1.21
N PHE A 105 -32.50 2.28 -0.37
CA PHE A 105 -31.53 1.42 0.33
C PHE A 105 -32.19 0.47 1.32
N SER A 106 -33.27 0.91 1.97
CA SER A 106 -34.09 0.08 2.86
C SER A 106 -34.75 -1.08 2.13
N LYS A 107 -34.95 -0.96 0.81
CA LYS A 107 -35.53 -1.99 -0.05
C LYS A 107 -34.49 -3.01 -0.56
N LYS A 108 -33.19 -2.79 -0.31
CA LYS A 108 -32.11 -3.68 -0.76
C LYS A 108 -31.62 -4.60 0.35
N ARG A 109 -31.40 -5.88 0.00
CA ARG A 109 -31.11 -6.96 0.96
C ARG A 109 -29.70 -6.87 1.52
N ASP A 110 -28.72 -6.58 0.66
CA ASP A 110 -27.30 -6.59 1.01
C ASP A 110 -26.58 -5.32 0.54
N SER A 111 -25.31 -5.19 0.93
CA SER A 111 -24.46 -4.06 0.59
C SER A 111 -24.08 -4.01 -0.88
N VAL A 112 -24.02 -5.15 -1.57
CA VAL A 112 -23.68 -5.24 -3.00
C VAL A 112 -24.82 -4.61 -3.82
N GLN A 113 -26.07 -4.98 -3.53
CA GLN A 113 -27.24 -4.40 -4.17
C GLN A 113 -27.38 -2.89 -3.92
N ARG A 114 -27.05 -2.43 -2.71
CA ARG A 114 -27.02 -0.98 -2.38
C ARG A 114 -25.94 -0.25 -3.16
N TRP A 115 -24.77 -0.88 -3.33
CA TRP A 115 -23.67 -0.32 -4.11
C TRP A 115 -23.99 -0.23 -5.60
N GLU A 116 -24.52 -1.29 -6.21
CA GLU A 116 -24.92 -1.29 -7.62
C GLU A 116 -26.01 -0.26 -7.92
N LEU A 117 -26.98 -0.11 -7.01
CA LEU A 117 -28.00 0.93 -7.11
C LEU A 117 -27.37 2.35 -7.10
N LEU A 118 -26.43 2.60 -6.18
CA LEU A 118 -25.72 3.88 -6.09
C LEU A 118 -24.92 4.15 -7.37
N LYS A 119 -24.07 3.20 -7.77
CA LYS A 119 -23.20 3.30 -8.96
C LYS A 119 -24.03 3.58 -10.22
N GLY A 120 -25.06 2.76 -10.47
CA GLY A 120 -25.93 2.93 -11.63
C GLY A 120 -26.71 4.24 -11.63
N ARG A 121 -27.01 4.82 -10.45
CA ARG A 121 -27.62 6.16 -10.35
C ARG A 121 -26.62 7.26 -10.68
N MET A 122 -25.40 7.20 -10.13
CA MET A 122 -24.35 8.17 -10.42
C MET A 122 -23.96 8.17 -11.91
N GLU A 123 -23.83 6.99 -12.52
CA GLU A 123 -23.55 6.85 -13.95
C GLU A 123 -24.63 7.50 -14.84
N ARG A 124 -25.92 7.35 -14.49
CA ARG A 124 -27.02 8.01 -15.21
C ARG A 124 -26.95 9.54 -15.10
N THR A 125 -26.60 10.08 -13.92
CA THR A 125 -26.42 11.54 -13.77
C THR A 125 -25.27 12.09 -14.63
N ARG A 126 -24.25 11.25 -14.91
CA ARG A 126 -23.10 11.62 -15.73
C ARG A 126 -23.38 11.52 -17.24
N ARG A 127 -24.27 10.61 -17.66
CA ARG A 127 -24.56 10.30 -19.08
C ARG A 127 -25.85 10.94 -19.62
N GLY A 128 -26.68 11.57 -18.80
CA GLY A 128 -28.00 12.08 -19.21
C GLY A 128 -27.95 13.31 -20.13
N PRO A 129 -28.97 13.49 -21.01
CA PRO A 129 -29.10 14.69 -21.85
C PRO A 129 -29.37 15.90 -20.94
N GLY A 130 -28.45 16.88 -20.92
CA GLY A 130 -28.47 18.01 -19.97
C GLY A 130 -27.36 17.98 -18.93
N ALA A 131 -26.35 17.10 -19.06
CA ALA A 131 -25.15 17.04 -18.23
C ALA A 131 -24.27 18.30 -18.31
N GLY A 132 -24.78 19.44 -17.84
CA GLY A 132 -23.96 20.60 -17.51
C GLY A 132 -23.07 20.32 -16.29
N LYS A 133 -21.95 21.05 -16.15
CA LYS A 133 -20.97 20.97 -15.03
C LYS A 133 -21.61 20.95 -13.63
N ASN A 134 -22.82 21.49 -13.48
CA ASN A 134 -23.55 21.58 -12.22
C ASN A 134 -24.43 20.36 -11.88
N MET A 135 -24.45 19.28 -12.68
CA MET A 135 -25.36 18.13 -12.45
C MET A 135 -24.70 16.75 -12.36
N SER A 136 -23.45 16.62 -12.79
CA SER A 136 -22.68 15.37 -12.63
C SER A 136 -22.36 15.11 -11.15
N CYS A 137 -22.72 13.93 -10.65
CA CYS A 137 -22.36 13.48 -9.31
C CYS A 137 -21.30 12.36 -9.37
N TYR A 138 -20.30 12.45 -8.50
CA TYR A 138 -19.17 11.51 -8.39
C TYR A 138 -19.14 10.85 -7.01
N ALA A 139 -20.27 10.79 -6.30
CA ALA A 139 -20.34 10.27 -4.94
C ALA A 139 -19.81 8.83 -4.84
N ASP A 140 -20.10 7.99 -5.83
CA ASP A 140 -19.53 6.65 -5.96
C ASP A 140 -17.99 6.67 -5.95
N TRP A 141 -17.36 7.54 -6.75
CA TRP A 141 -15.90 7.66 -6.78
C TRP A 141 -15.34 8.27 -5.48
N GLU A 142 -16.02 9.26 -4.91
CA GLU A 142 -15.62 9.87 -3.62
C GLU A 142 -15.68 8.86 -2.47
N ILE A 143 -16.69 7.99 -2.45
CA ILE A 143 -16.81 6.88 -1.50
C ILE A 143 -15.67 5.88 -1.73
N MET A 144 -15.42 5.45 -2.97
CA MET A 144 -14.31 4.54 -3.28
C MET A 144 -12.98 5.12 -2.81
N LEU A 145 -12.72 6.41 -3.09
CA LEU A 145 -11.52 7.09 -2.63
C LEU A 145 -11.44 7.11 -1.10
N GLN A 146 -12.51 7.48 -0.43
CA GLN A 146 -12.52 7.60 1.03
C GLN A 146 -12.24 6.26 1.73
N TYR A 147 -12.73 5.15 1.20
CA TYR A 147 -12.59 3.83 1.83
C TYR A 147 -11.37 3.05 1.37
N CYS A 148 -10.98 3.19 0.09
CA CYS A 148 -10.00 2.30 -0.53
C CYS A 148 -8.68 3.01 -0.86
N PHE A 149 -8.67 4.35 -0.98
CA PHE A 149 -7.46 5.07 -1.35
C PHE A 149 -6.46 5.11 -0.18
N PRO A 150 -5.15 4.91 -0.45
CA PRO A 150 -4.13 4.90 0.60
C PRO A 150 -4.08 6.23 1.35
N ARG A 151 -3.97 6.13 2.69
CA ARG A 151 -3.75 7.28 3.56
C ARG A 151 -2.26 7.38 3.86
N LEU A 152 -1.64 8.46 3.38
CA LEU A 152 -0.22 8.71 3.61
C LEU A 152 -0.04 9.52 4.89
N ASP A 153 0.88 9.08 5.75
CA ASP A 153 1.35 9.91 6.85
C ASP A 153 2.33 10.95 6.27
N ILE A 154 1.89 12.20 6.25
CA ILE A 154 2.66 13.28 5.65
C ILE A 154 3.89 13.66 6.48
N ASN A 155 3.82 13.47 7.80
CA ASN A 155 4.88 13.92 8.70
C ASN A 155 6.12 13.03 8.59
N VAL A 156 5.93 11.74 8.27
CA VAL A 156 7.05 10.82 8.05
C VAL A 156 7.79 11.06 6.73
N SER A 157 7.18 11.80 5.80
CA SER A 157 7.69 12.00 4.44
C SER A 157 8.33 13.37 4.21
N LYS A 158 7.92 14.40 4.96
CA LYS A 158 8.36 15.80 4.76
C LYS A 158 9.78 16.07 5.25
N SER A 159 10.13 15.58 6.43
CA SER A 159 11.40 15.87 7.08
C SER A 159 12.48 14.91 6.65
N ILE A 160 13.67 15.44 6.34
CA ILE A 160 14.86 14.65 6.00
C ILE A 160 15.37 13.88 7.24
N GLY A 161 15.20 14.45 8.44
CA GLY A 161 15.65 13.84 9.70
C GLY A 161 14.66 12.84 10.31
N HIS A 162 13.59 12.48 9.59
CA HIS A 162 12.60 11.54 10.13
C HIS A 162 13.19 10.12 10.20
N LEU A 163 13.20 9.53 11.40
CA LEU A 163 13.66 8.16 11.60
C LEU A 163 12.55 7.18 11.26
N LEU A 164 12.89 6.18 10.43
CA LEU A 164 11.98 5.12 10.03
C LEU A 164 12.56 3.76 10.43
N LYS A 165 11.69 2.81 10.79
CA LYS A 165 12.10 1.45 11.14
C LYS A 165 12.86 0.80 9.99
N SER A 166 14.04 0.26 10.28
CA SER A 166 14.86 -0.48 9.31
C SER A 166 14.14 -1.72 8.75
N PRO A 167 14.34 -2.06 7.46
CA PRO A 167 14.07 -3.40 6.97
C PRO A 167 14.74 -4.46 7.86
N PHE A 168 14.12 -5.63 7.94
CA PHE A 168 14.52 -6.79 8.76
C PHE A 168 14.52 -6.59 10.28
N SER A 169 14.06 -5.44 10.79
CA SER A 169 13.85 -5.27 12.24
C SER A 169 12.74 -6.19 12.77
N VAL A 170 12.88 -6.63 14.02
CA VAL A 170 11.84 -7.39 14.73
C VAL A 170 10.78 -6.42 15.28
N HIS A 171 9.50 -6.70 15.07
CA HIS A 171 8.44 -5.93 15.72
C HIS A 171 8.23 -6.42 17.17
N PRO A 172 8.36 -5.55 18.19
CA PRO A 172 8.51 -5.99 19.58
C PRO A 172 7.30 -6.74 20.15
N LYS A 173 6.07 -6.42 19.70
CA LYS A 173 4.85 -7.07 20.20
C LYS A 173 4.42 -8.32 19.43
N THR A 174 4.89 -8.49 18.20
CA THR A 174 4.43 -9.58 17.32
C THR A 174 5.53 -10.58 17.02
N GLY A 175 6.79 -10.26 17.33
CA GLY A 175 7.95 -11.05 16.95
C GLY A 175 8.23 -11.09 15.45
N ARG A 176 7.32 -10.61 14.60
CA ARG A 176 7.43 -10.67 13.14
C ARG A 176 8.55 -9.80 12.62
N ILE A 177 9.23 -10.30 11.60
CA ILE A 177 10.29 -9.57 10.88
C ILE A 177 9.68 -8.55 9.92
N SER A 178 10.26 -7.36 9.85
CA SER A 178 9.93 -6.34 8.86
C SER A 178 10.50 -6.69 7.49
N VAL A 179 9.82 -7.58 6.76
CA VAL A 179 10.31 -8.13 5.49
C VAL A 179 10.00 -7.25 4.27
N PRO A 180 10.90 -7.19 3.28
CA PRO A 180 10.61 -6.66 1.96
C PRO A 180 9.45 -7.37 1.28
N LEU A 181 8.68 -6.64 0.49
CA LEU A 181 7.54 -7.13 -0.27
C LEU A 181 7.92 -7.33 -1.74
N ASP A 182 7.63 -8.52 -2.27
CA ASP A 182 7.69 -8.78 -3.71
C ASP A 182 6.46 -8.17 -4.39
N LEU A 183 6.70 -7.15 -5.21
CA LEU A 183 5.62 -6.45 -5.92
C LEU A 183 5.01 -7.26 -7.07
N GLN A 184 5.71 -8.27 -7.58
CA GLN A 184 5.18 -9.14 -8.65
C GLN A 184 4.19 -10.18 -8.10
N ARG A 185 4.27 -10.46 -6.80
CA ARG A 185 3.46 -11.48 -6.11
C ARG A 185 2.73 -10.89 -4.90
N LEU A 186 2.42 -9.60 -4.94
CA LEU A 186 1.87 -8.87 -3.79
C LEU A 186 0.53 -9.44 -3.31
N ASP A 187 -0.32 -9.91 -4.22
CA ASP A 187 -1.63 -10.50 -3.88
C ASP A 187 -1.52 -11.81 -3.08
N GLN A 188 -0.34 -12.45 -3.08
CA GLN A 188 -0.06 -13.67 -2.32
C GLN A 188 0.55 -13.37 -0.94
N PHE A 189 0.83 -12.11 -0.63
CA PHE A 189 1.45 -11.74 0.63
C PHE A 189 0.45 -11.86 1.79
N ASP A 190 0.72 -12.79 2.71
CA ASP A 190 -0.03 -12.93 3.96
C ASP A 190 0.76 -12.35 5.16
N PRO A 191 0.30 -11.26 5.79
CA PRO A 191 0.97 -10.67 6.96
C PRO A 191 0.94 -11.57 8.20
N PHE A 192 0.08 -12.60 8.23
CA PHE A 192 -0.01 -13.54 9.36
C PHE A 192 1.01 -14.68 9.24
N ALA A 193 1.41 -15.02 8.01
CA ALA A 193 2.42 -16.04 7.71
C ALA A 193 3.88 -15.53 7.75
N VAL A 194 4.10 -14.22 7.90
CA VAL A 194 5.46 -13.65 8.00
C VAL A 194 6.22 -14.25 9.20
N PRO A 195 7.47 -14.71 9.02
CA PRO A 195 8.23 -15.37 10.06
C PRO A 195 8.46 -14.47 11.28
N THR A 196 8.48 -15.11 12.45
CA THR A 196 8.83 -14.47 13.73
C THR A 196 10.28 -14.75 14.09
N ILE A 197 10.87 -13.92 14.96
CA ILE A 197 12.22 -14.19 15.46
C ILE A 197 12.31 -15.57 16.13
N SER A 198 11.31 -15.96 16.92
CA SER A 198 11.26 -17.25 17.59
C SER A 198 11.21 -18.43 16.60
N SER A 199 10.39 -18.33 15.56
CA SER A 199 10.33 -19.38 14.53
C SER A 199 11.65 -19.49 13.75
N LEU A 200 12.31 -18.37 13.47
CA LEU A 200 13.61 -18.38 12.78
C LEU A 200 14.72 -18.99 13.64
N CYS A 201 14.76 -18.70 14.94
CA CYS A 201 15.72 -19.35 15.84
C CYS A 201 15.53 -20.87 15.85
N HIS A 202 14.28 -21.34 15.96
CA HIS A 202 13.98 -22.77 15.92
C HIS A 202 14.40 -23.44 14.60
N GLU A 203 14.17 -22.78 13.46
CA GLU A 203 14.63 -23.28 12.16
C GLU A 203 16.17 -23.40 12.08
N LEU A 204 16.90 -22.47 12.69
CA LEU A 204 18.37 -22.50 12.73
C LEU A 204 18.91 -23.59 13.64
N ASP A 205 18.32 -23.77 14.81
CA ASP A 205 18.73 -24.81 15.76
C ASP A 205 18.54 -26.19 15.12
N MET A 206 17.39 -26.43 14.49
CA MET A 206 17.13 -27.68 13.75
C MET A 206 18.11 -27.90 12.60
N ALA A 207 18.39 -26.85 11.82
CA ALA A 207 19.29 -26.93 10.66
C ALA A 207 20.78 -27.06 11.03
N SER A 208 21.12 -26.89 12.30
CA SER A 208 22.47 -27.08 12.85
C SER A 208 22.67 -28.52 13.33
N HIS A 209 21.64 -29.11 13.96
CA HIS A 209 21.67 -30.51 14.40
C HIS A 209 21.75 -31.52 13.25
N ASP A 210 21.14 -31.23 12.10
CA ASP A 210 21.22 -32.09 10.91
C ASP A 210 22.61 -32.10 10.24
N GLY A 211 23.52 -31.19 10.64
CA GLY A 211 24.86 -31.05 10.07
C GLY A 211 25.98 -31.70 10.88
N GLU A 212 25.70 -32.28 12.05
CA GLU A 212 26.70 -32.88 12.95
C GLU A 212 26.77 -34.42 12.84
N GLN A 213 26.03 -35.04 11.93
CA GLN A 213 26.16 -36.46 11.56
C GLN A 213 26.99 -36.66 10.27
N ASP A 214 28.16 -36.04 10.16
CA ASP A 214 29.20 -36.59 9.29
C ASP A 214 30.58 -36.13 9.80
N GLY A 215 31.23 -37.02 10.55
CA GLY A 215 32.58 -36.82 11.04
C GLY A 215 33.59 -36.98 9.89
N GLY A 216 34.07 -35.86 9.36
CA GLY A 216 35.17 -35.85 8.40
C GLY A 216 35.73 -34.45 8.20
N GLU A 217 36.93 -34.21 8.70
CA GLU A 217 37.71 -33.01 8.44
C GLU A 217 37.84 -32.77 6.92
N THR A 218 37.36 -31.63 6.42
CA THR A 218 37.83 -31.06 5.14
C THR A 218 37.40 -29.61 5.01
N GLU A 219 38.39 -28.70 5.02
CA GLU A 219 38.46 -27.33 4.47
C GLU A 219 37.28 -26.35 4.70
N PRO A 220 37.52 -25.04 4.89
CA PRO A 220 36.45 -24.07 5.14
C PRO A 220 35.68 -23.81 3.83
N LYS A 221 34.79 -24.73 3.44
CA LYS A 221 33.73 -24.48 2.46
C LYS A 221 32.99 -23.25 2.94
N ARG A 222 33.11 -22.15 2.17
CA ARG A 222 32.44 -20.86 2.35
C ARG A 222 31.09 -21.08 3.05
N ARG A 223 31.03 -20.89 4.38
CA ARG A 223 29.86 -21.26 5.20
C ARG A 223 28.62 -20.65 4.53
N VAL A 224 27.72 -21.49 4.04
CA VAL A 224 26.45 -21.03 3.47
C VAL A 224 25.78 -20.23 4.58
N ARG A 225 25.53 -18.93 4.34
CA ARG A 225 24.97 -18.05 5.36
C ARG A 225 23.70 -18.67 5.95
N ASP A 226 23.64 -18.81 7.28
CA ASP A 226 22.67 -19.68 7.94
C ASP A 226 21.21 -19.30 7.68
N TYR A 227 20.92 -18.01 7.45
CA TYR A 227 19.58 -17.55 7.08
C TYR A 227 19.05 -18.18 5.79
N LYS A 228 19.91 -18.72 4.92
CA LYS A 228 19.47 -19.39 3.68
C LYS A 228 18.72 -20.69 3.97
N LYS A 229 18.89 -21.26 5.16
CA LYS A 229 18.18 -22.45 5.64
C LYS A 229 16.85 -22.12 6.32
N THR A 230 16.49 -20.84 6.42
CA THR A 230 15.29 -20.38 7.13
C THR A 230 14.23 -19.83 6.17
N SER A 231 13.01 -19.71 6.68
CA SER A 231 11.88 -19.06 6.04
C SER A 231 12.11 -17.56 5.77
N LEU A 232 13.20 -16.98 6.28
CA LEU A 232 13.62 -15.61 5.95
C LEU A 232 14.24 -15.50 4.55
N ALA A 233 14.82 -16.59 4.02
CA ALA A 233 15.58 -16.58 2.77
C ALA A 233 14.85 -15.97 1.56
N PRO A 234 13.55 -16.25 1.30
CA PRO A 234 12.84 -15.65 0.18
C PRO A 234 12.77 -14.12 0.25
N TYR A 235 12.64 -13.55 1.46
CA TYR A 235 12.57 -12.11 1.66
C TYR A 235 13.93 -11.44 1.50
N VAL A 236 15.02 -12.14 1.86
CA VAL A 236 16.38 -11.65 1.59
C VAL A 236 16.66 -11.63 0.10
N ARG A 237 16.19 -12.62 -0.67
CA ARG A 237 16.32 -12.59 -2.14
C ARG A 237 15.66 -11.38 -2.79
N VAL A 238 14.46 -10.99 -2.31
CA VAL A 238 13.78 -9.76 -2.76
C VAL A 238 14.65 -8.52 -2.49
N PHE A 239 15.30 -8.47 -1.32
CA PHE A 239 16.21 -7.37 -0.99
C PHE A 239 17.48 -7.36 -1.83
N GLU A 240 18.10 -8.53 -2.04
CA GLU A 240 19.31 -8.69 -2.86
C GLU A 240 19.03 -8.20 -4.29
N GLN A 241 17.92 -8.63 -4.90
CA GLN A 241 17.50 -8.15 -6.22
C GLN A 241 17.34 -6.61 -6.25
N PHE A 242 16.69 -6.03 -5.24
CA PHE A 242 16.55 -4.58 -5.15
C PHE A 242 17.90 -3.85 -5.08
N VAL A 243 18.85 -4.37 -4.30
CA VAL A 243 20.19 -3.79 -4.19
C VAL A 243 20.96 -3.92 -5.50
N GLU A 244 20.92 -5.08 -6.15
CA GLU A 244 21.55 -5.32 -7.45
C GLU A 244 21.02 -4.36 -8.53
N GLU A 245 19.71 -4.11 -8.55
CA GLU A 245 19.09 -3.15 -9.46
C GLU A 245 19.57 -1.72 -9.21
N MET A 246 19.73 -1.31 -7.95
CA MET A 246 20.31 0.00 -7.60
C MET A 246 21.77 0.10 -8.02
N GLU A 247 22.58 -0.94 -7.76
CA GLU A 247 23.98 -0.95 -8.15
C GLU A 247 24.15 -0.85 -9.67
N ARG A 248 23.36 -1.61 -10.43
CA ARG A 248 23.38 -1.58 -11.89
C ARG A 248 23.03 -0.18 -12.41
N ALA A 249 22.02 0.47 -11.83
CA ALA A 249 21.65 1.84 -12.19
C ALA A 249 22.78 2.83 -11.92
N ARG A 250 23.44 2.73 -10.76
CA ARG A 250 24.57 3.59 -10.40
C ARG A 250 25.78 3.38 -11.31
N ARG A 251 26.13 2.12 -11.62
CA ARG A 251 27.20 1.80 -12.58
C ARG A 251 26.89 2.38 -13.97
N GLY A 252 25.65 2.24 -14.45
CA GLY A 252 25.21 2.80 -15.73
C GLY A 252 25.30 4.33 -15.76
N GLU A 253 24.96 5.02 -14.67
CA GLU A 253 25.10 6.47 -14.57
C GLU A 253 26.56 6.93 -14.61
N LEU A 254 27.45 6.25 -13.88
CA LEU A 254 28.89 6.55 -13.88
C LEU A 254 29.50 6.41 -15.27
N LEU A 255 29.20 5.32 -16.00
CA LEU A 255 29.68 5.12 -17.36
C LEU A 255 29.20 6.21 -18.33
N ARG A 256 27.95 6.67 -18.19
CA ARG A 256 27.41 7.77 -19.01
C ARG A 256 28.06 9.12 -18.70
N ARG A 257 28.58 9.30 -17.48
CA ARG A 257 29.31 10.51 -17.08
C ARG A 257 30.76 10.47 -17.55
N SER A 258 31.41 9.30 -17.52
CA SER A 258 32.79 9.15 -17.98
C SER A 258 32.94 9.16 -19.50
N GLY A 259 31.95 8.67 -20.25
CA GLY A 259 31.94 8.68 -21.72
C GLY A 259 31.49 10.00 -22.37
N LYS A 260 31.34 11.08 -21.58
CA LYS A 260 30.97 12.43 -22.03
C LYS A 260 32.11 13.45 -21.90
N CYS A 261 33.33 12.98 -21.61
CA CYS A 261 34.56 13.78 -21.72
C CYS A 261 35.18 13.55 -23.09
#